data_AF-A0A7W5FM92-F1
#
_entry.id   AF-A0A7W5FM92-F1
#
_cell.length_a   1.000
_cell.length_b   1.000
_cell.length_c   1.000
_cell.angle_alpha   90.00
_cell.angle_beta   90.00
_cell.angle_gamma   90.00
#
_symmetry.space_group_name_H-M   'P 1'
#
loop_
_entity.id
_entity.type
_entity.pdbx_description
1 polymer ?
#
loop_
_entity_poly.entity_id
_entity_poly.type
_entity_poly.pdbx_seq_one_letter_code
_entity_poly.pdbx_strand_id
1 'polypeptide(L)'
;MSTLTRFPAPTNVEAEAVSSSKLKVAWNASDGATAYEVFANNVYRGTTTDTELTINGLKANTGYTIFVLAITKTGDAINEVSAASDDAEATTAAPTGAVLTGAEFAGPGENLVLTYGLNGVSDDVFGEDITFTYDAEKLEFIGVETKDESKFQVAGYDGDTPGKVRVIGAHFGSAQSEPNGQLLQLTFKVKADANATTMVTVTDLIVADGDSTERTLDGASFQVTISTVDRTALNNLIAEAKGVHDAAVEGTAIGKYPVGSKAVLLAAIQAAEAVASKAGATQDELETAVTALNEALTAFRNAIIKPAPGDHNSDDRISIGDLALMAKHYGVKIGDEGWQAAQPFDLVADDEINILDLAALARKILDWQ
;
A
#
# COMPACT_ATOMS: atom_id res chain seq x y z
N MET A 1 -47.78 5.68 48.65
CA MET A 1 -46.75 5.91 47.62
C MET A 1 -46.72 4.66 46.75
N SER A 2 -47.29 4.69 45.55
CA SER A 2 -47.08 3.59 44.59
C SER A 2 -45.63 3.67 44.13
N THR A 3 -44.82 2.69 44.50
CA THR A 3 -43.51 2.50 43.89
C THR A 3 -43.74 2.20 42.42
N LEU A 4 -43.41 3.13 41.52
CA LEU A 4 -43.33 2.82 40.09
C LEU A 4 -42.29 1.69 39.96
N THR A 5 -42.74 0.48 39.71
CA THR A 5 -41.85 -0.64 39.38
C THR A 5 -41.25 -0.34 38.03
N ARG A 6 -39.93 -0.11 38.00
CA ARG A 6 -39.17 0.15 36.77
C ARG A 6 -39.31 -1.06 35.84
N PHE A 7 -39.74 -0.82 34.61
CA PHE A 7 -39.85 -1.82 33.56
C PHE A 7 -38.47 -2.50 33.32
N PRO A 8 -38.35 -3.83 33.52
CA PRO A 8 -37.06 -4.50 33.65
C PRO A 8 -36.30 -4.61 32.32
N ALA A 9 -34.99 -4.39 32.38
CA ALA A 9 -34.10 -4.59 31.24
C ALA A 9 -33.95 -6.09 30.92
N PRO A 10 -33.71 -6.46 29.64
CA PRO A 10 -33.34 -7.82 29.28
C PRO A 10 -32.07 -8.24 30.04
N THR A 11 -31.97 -9.53 30.34
CA THR A 11 -30.80 -10.12 31.03
C THR A 11 -30.23 -11.27 30.22
N ASN A 12 -29.00 -11.70 30.56
CA ASN A 12 -28.29 -12.77 29.85
C ASN A 12 -28.24 -12.53 28.32
N VAL A 13 -27.90 -11.31 27.93
CA VAL A 13 -27.69 -11.00 26.52
C VAL A 13 -26.41 -11.68 26.09
N GLU A 14 -26.55 -12.54 25.09
CA GLU A 14 -25.46 -13.27 24.46
C GLU A 14 -25.48 -12.96 22.97
N ALA A 15 -24.28 -12.88 22.39
CA ALA A 15 -24.12 -12.68 20.97
C ALA A 15 -23.04 -13.61 20.43
N GLU A 16 -23.29 -14.21 19.27
CA GLU A 16 -22.35 -15.09 18.60
C GLU A 16 -22.30 -14.83 17.10
N ALA A 17 -21.16 -15.11 16.48
CA ALA A 17 -21.02 -14.99 15.04
C ALA A 17 -21.68 -16.15 14.32
N VAL A 18 -22.56 -15.80 13.38
CA VAL A 18 -23.17 -16.77 12.46
C VAL A 18 -22.37 -16.82 11.15
N SER A 19 -21.78 -15.69 10.74
CA SER A 19 -20.95 -15.59 9.55
C SER A 19 -20.04 -14.36 9.64
N SER A 20 -19.31 -14.09 8.56
CA SER A 20 -18.53 -12.87 8.38
C SER A 20 -19.37 -11.59 8.38
N SER A 21 -20.69 -11.67 8.16
CA SER A 21 -21.57 -10.50 8.07
C SER A 21 -22.80 -10.55 8.99
N LYS A 22 -22.88 -11.56 9.86
CA LYS A 22 -24.06 -11.79 10.71
C LYS A 22 -23.68 -12.18 12.13
N LEU A 23 -24.40 -11.61 13.09
CA LEU A 23 -24.39 -12.03 14.49
C LEU A 23 -25.80 -12.47 14.90
N LYS A 24 -25.90 -13.57 15.65
CA LYS A 24 -27.13 -13.95 16.35
C LYS A 24 -27.04 -13.40 17.77
N VAL A 25 -28.09 -12.72 18.21
CA VAL A 25 -28.21 -12.18 19.56
C VAL A 25 -29.41 -12.85 20.23
N ALA A 26 -29.24 -13.33 21.46
CA ALA A 26 -30.29 -13.94 22.27
C ALA A 26 -30.26 -13.39 23.69
N TRP A 27 -31.42 -13.38 24.37
CA TRP A 27 -31.54 -12.86 25.73
C TRP A 27 -32.69 -13.52 26.50
N ASN A 28 -32.76 -13.28 27.81
CA ASN A 28 -33.91 -13.66 28.63
C ASN A 28 -35.03 -12.62 28.53
N ALA A 29 -36.29 -13.10 28.47
CA ALA A 29 -37.47 -12.23 28.40
C ALA A 29 -37.60 -11.29 29.61
N SER A 30 -37.87 -10.02 29.34
CA SER A 30 -38.31 -9.04 30.34
C SER A 30 -39.81 -9.15 30.62
N ASP A 31 -40.20 -9.15 31.90
CA ASP A 31 -41.60 -9.17 32.31
C ASP A 31 -42.36 -7.92 31.81
N GLY A 32 -43.55 -8.14 31.24
CA GLY A 32 -44.38 -7.09 30.64
C GLY A 32 -43.96 -6.57 29.27
N ALA A 33 -42.83 -7.04 28.71
CA ALA A 33 -42.38 -6.60 27.38
C ALA A 33 -43.27 -7.16 26.27
N THR A 34 -43.54 -6.34 25.25
CA THR A 34 -44.27 -6.76 24.06
C THR A 34 -43.37 -6.85 22.82
N ALA A 35 -42.18 -6.24 22.88
CA ALA A 35 -41.14 -6.35 21.86
C ALA A 35 -39.77 -5.95 22.44
N TYR A 36 -38.73 -6.12 21.64
CA TYR A 36 -37.35 -5.75 21.96
C TYR A 36 -36.75 -4.93 20.82
N GLU A 37 -35.83 -4.03 21.15
CA GLU A 37 -35.00 -3.31 20.19
C GLU A 37 -33.53 -3.67 20.42
N VAL A 38 -32.83 -4.01 19.35
CA VAL A 38 -31.44 -4.48 19.39
C VAL A 38 -30.53 -3.43 18.78
N PHE A 39 -29.43 -3.12 19.46
CA PHE A 39 -28.43 -2.15 19.02
C PHE A 39 -27.06 -2.81 18.95
N ALA A 40 -26.24 -2.41 17.97
CA ALA A 40 -24.83 -2.79 17.91
C ALA A 40 -23.96 -1.56 17.65
N ASN A 41 -22.96 -1.33 18.51
CA ASN A 41 -22.15 -0.11 18.58
C ASN A 41 -23.02 1.16 18.64
N ASN A 42 -24.07 1.14 19.48
CA ASN A 42 -25.08 2.19 19.62
C ASN A 42 -25.93 2.48 18.36
N VAL A 43 -25.88 1.62 17.34
CA VAL A 43 -26.71 1.75 16.13
C VAL A 43 -27.86 0.76 16.18
N TYR A 44 -29.09 1.23 15.98
CA TYR A 44 -30.29 0.41 15.89
C TYR A 44 -30.19 -0.64 14.77
N ARG A 45 -30.47 -1.91 15.09
CA ARG A 45 -30.38 -3.06 14.17
C ARG A 45 -31.71 -3.70 13.85
N GLY A 46 -32.74 -3.47 14.67
CA GLY A 46 -34.07 -3.99 14.42
C GLY A 46 -34.89 -4.14 15.69
N THR A 47 -36.13 -4.58 15.50
CA THR A 47 -37.05 -4.92 16.57
C THR A 47 -37.66 -6.30 16.32
N THR A 48 -37.96 -7.02 17.40
CA THR A 48 -38.55 -8.36 17.36
C THR A 48 -39.48 -8.56 18.56
N THR A 49 -40.46 -9.45 18.42
CA THR A 49 -41.28 -9.93 19.55
C THR A 49 -40.66 -11.15 20.23
N ASP A 50 -39.72 -11.82 19.56
CA ASP A 50 -39.00 -12.98 20.07
C ASP A 50 -37.84 -12.53 20.97
N THR A 51 -37.24 -13.46 21.69
CA THR A 51 -36.05 -13.21 22.53
C THR A 51 -34.74 -13.46 21.79
N GLU A 52 -34.76 -13.38 20.46
CA GLU A 52 -33.58 -13.46 19.61
C GLU A 52 -33.74 -12.60 18.35
N LEU A 53 -32.61 -12.13 17.81
CA LEU A 53 -32.54 -11.42 16.54
C LEU A 53 -31.20 -11.67 15.85
N THR A 54 -31.24 -11.91 14.53
CA THR A 54 -30.02 -11.95 13.71
C THR A 54 -29.76 -10.57 13.12
N ILE A 55 -28.61 -10.00 13.48
CA ILE A 55 -28.10 -8.76 12.89
C ILE A 55 -27.40 -9.12 11.59
N ASN A 56 -27.76 -8.46 10.48
CA ASN A 56 -27.17 -8.66 9.15
C ASN A 56 -26.36 -7.44 8.70
N GLY A 57 -25.54 -7.61 7.65
CA GLY A 57 -24.83 -6.50 7.00
C GLY A 57 -23.67 -5.93 7.83
N LEU A 58 -23.06 -6.75 8.68
CA LEU A 58 -21.91 -6.39 9.49
C LEU A 58 -20.60 -6.53 8.69
N LYS A 59 -19.56 -5.82 9.13
CA LYS A 59 -18.21 -5.96 8.59
C LYS A 59 -17.57 -7.22 9.14
N ALA A 60 -16.85 -7.96 8.31
CA ALA A 60 -16.10 -9.15 8.73
C ALA A 60 -14.95 -8.81 9.68
N ASN A 61 -14.52 -9.78 10.49
CA ASN A 61 -13.44 -9.63 11.46
C ASN A 61 -13.57 -8.38 12.35
N THR A 62 -14.79 -7.98 12.69
CA THR A 62 -15.06 -6.74 13.43
C THR A 62 -15.77 -7.06 14.73
N GLY A 63 -15.25 -6.52 15.84
CA GLY A 63 -15.88 -6.59 17.15
C GLY A 63 -17.08 -5.64 17.25
N TYR A 64 -18.16 -6.12 17.86
CA TYR A 64 -19.38 -5.39 18.10
C TYR A 64 -19.80 -5.52 19.56
N THR A 65 -20.15 -4.38 20.16
CA THR A 65 -20.83 -4.27 21.45
C THR A 65 -22.33 -4.21 21.21
N ILE A 66 -23.09 -5.11 21.81
CA ILE A 66 -24.53 -5.28 21.62
C ILE A 66 -25.26 -5.07 22.94
N PHE A 67 -26.34 -4.29 22.90
CA PHE A 67 -27.30 -4.23 24.00
C PHE A 67 -28.73 -4.28 23.46
N VAL A 68 -29.65 -4.67 24.35
CA VAL A 68 -31.07 -4.86 24.04
C VAL A 68 -31.92 -4.02 24.97
N LEU A 69 -32.94 -3.37 24.42
CA LEU A 69 -34.00 -2.69 25.16
C LEU A 69 -35.27 -3.54 25.11
N ALA A 70 -35.92 -3.74 26.25
CA ALA A 70 -37.31 -4.19 26.26
C ALA A 70 -38.22 -2.98 26.06
N ILE A 71 -39.31 -3.17 25.32
CA ILE A 71 -40.30 -2.13 25.07
C ILE A 71 -41.73 -2.67 25.19
N THR A 72 -42.67 -1.79 25.48
CA THR A 72 -44.10 -2.06 25.33
C THR A 72 -44.67 -1.22 24.18
N LYS A 73 -45.53 -1.80 23.35
CA LYS A 73 -46.14 -1.13 22.20
C LYS A 73 -47.66 -1.23 22.21
N THR A 74 -48.30 -0.19 21.70
CA THR A 74 -49.71 -0.21 21.27
C THR A 74 -49.75 0.22 19.81
N GLY A 75 -49.95 -0.74 18.90
CA GLY A 75 -49.70 -0.51 17.48
C GLY A 75 -48.21 -0.19 17.23
N ASP A 76 -47.93 0.88 16.49
CA ASP A 76 -46.56 1.31 16.20
C ASP A 76 -45.96 2.23 17.29
N ALA A 77 -46.78 2.69 18.24
CA ALA A 77 -46.34 3.59 19.31
C ALA A 77 -45.64 2.81 20.44
N ILE A 78 -44.43 3.24 20.79
CA ILE A 78 -43.70 2.76 21.98
C ILE A 78 -44.27 3.49 23.21
N ASN A 79 -44.77 2.73 24.18
CA ASN A 79 -45.34 3.26 25.41
C ASN A 79 -44.29 3.34 26.53
N GLU A 80 -43.48 2.29 26.68
CA GLU A 80 -42.43 2.20 27.71
C GLU A 80 -41.16 1.57 27.13
N VAL A 81 -40.01 1.97 27.69
CA VAL A 81 -38.68 1.48 27.33
C VAL A 81 -37.93 1.14 28.62
N SER A 82 -37.31 -0.03 28.69
CA SER A 82 -36.48 -0.42 29.83
C SER A 82 -35.16 0.35 29.84
N ALA A 83 -34.35 0.16 30.88
CA ALA A 83 -32.92 0.45 30.72
C ALA A 83 -32.29 -0.52 29.70
N ALA A 84 -31.09 -0.18 29.22
CA ALA A 84 -30.27 -1.14 28.48
C ALA A 84 -29.95 -2.36 29.33
N SER A 85 -29.88 -3.51 28.67
CA SER A 85 -29.20 -4.69 29.20
C SER A 85 -27.73 -4.37 29.51
N ASP A 86 -27.06 -5.31 30.19
CA ASP A 86 -25.60 -5.36 30.12
C ASP A 86 -25.17 -5.64 28.66
N ASP A 87 -23.96 -5.19 28.31
CA ASP A 87 -23.40 -5.37 26.98
C ASP A 87 -22.98 -6.82 26.74
N ALA A 88 -23.27 -7.32 25.54
CA ALA A 88 -22.70 -8.53 24.98
C ALA A 88 -21.67 -8.15 23.91
N GLU A 89 -20.56 -8.87 23.85
CA GLU A 89 -19.50 -8.64 22.86
C GLU A 89 -19.41 -9.84 21.93
N ALA A 90 -19.41 -9.58 20.63
CA ALA A 90 -19.18 -10.61 19.62
C ALA A 90 -18.36 -10.07 18.46
N THR A 91 -17.51 -10.92 17.89
CA THR A 91 -16.70 -10.60 16.71
C THR A 91 -17.19 -11.44 15.54
N THR A 92 -17.57 -10.79 14.43
CA THR A 92 -17.93 -11.51 13.20
C THR A 92 -16.77 -12.38 12.70
N ALA A 93 -17.09 -13.50 12.06
CA ALA A 93 -16.08 -14.44 11.58
C ALA A 93 -15.21 -13.82 10.46
N ALA A 94 -14.09 -14.49 10.16
CA ALA A 94 -13.34 -14.21 8.94
C ALA A 94 -14.18 -14.59 7.70
N PRO A 95 -14.05 -13.85 6.59
CA PRO A 95 -14.73 -14.21 5.35
C PRO A 95 -14.22 -15.57 4.86
N THR A 96 -15.14 -16.44 4.46
CA THR A 96 -14.85 -17.76 3.91
C THR A 96 -15.40 -17.82 2.49
N GLY A 97 -14.50 -17.88 1.50
CA GLY A 97 -14.90 -17.81 0.09
C GLY A 97 -13.87 -17.12 -0.78
N ALA A 98 -14.35 -16.25 -1.67
CA ALA A 98 -13.54 -15.59 -2.67
C ALA A 98 -12.42 -14.74 -2.05
N VAL A 99 -11.29 -14.69 -2.74
CA VAL A 99 -10.24 -13.68 -2.56
C VAL A 99 -9.84 -13.17 -3.93
N LEU A 100 -9.68 -11.86 -4.03
CA LEU A 100 -9.12 -11.19 -5.19
C LEU A 100 -7.82 -10.50 -4.79
N THR A 101 -6.77 -10.69 -5.59
CA THR A 101 -5.47 -10.02 -5.44
C THR A 101 -4.99 -9.51 -6.78
N GLY A 102 -4.19 -8.44 -6.82
CA GLY A 102 -3.69 -7.87 -8.06
C GLY A 102 -3.02 -6.52 -7.83
N ALA A 103 -2.75 -5.80 -8.92
CA ALA A 103 -2.25 -4.43 -8.83
C ALA A 103 -3.37 -3.48 -8.38
N GLU A 104 -3.15 -2.73 -7.31
CA GLU A 104 -4.08 -1.72 -6.79
C GLU A 104 -4.12 -0.46 -7.67
N PHE A 105 -3.18 -0.33 -8.61
CA PHE A 105 -3.06 0.80 -9.53
C PHE A 105 -2.86 0.31 -10.95
N ALA A 106 -3.49 0.98 -11.90
CA ALA A 106 -3.29 0.73 -13.34
C ALA A 106 -3.47 2.01 -14.14
N GLY A 107 -2.60 2.22 -15.13
CA GLY A 107 -2.69 3.38 -16.02
C GLY A 107 -3.78 3.22 -17.09
N PRO A 108 -4.31 4.33 -17.64
CA PRO A 108 -5.21 4.25 -18.79
C PRO A 108 -4.56 3.53 -19.97
N GLY A 109 -5.28 2.58 -20.57
CA GLY A 109 -4.75 1.75 -21.64
C GLY A 109 -3.82 0.62 -21.19
N GLU A 110 -3.52 0.43 -19.91
CA GLU A 110 -2.77 -0.73 -19.41
C GLU A 110 -3.69 -1.96 -19.24
N ASN A 111 -3.10 -3.16 -19.19
CA ASN A 111 -3.83 -4.35 -18.79
C ASN A 111 -3.78 -4.48 -17.26
N LEU A 112 -4.95 -4.62 -16.64
CA LEU A 112 -5.13 -4.96 -15.23
C LEU A 112 -5.33 -6.48 -15.12
N VAL A 113 -4.47 -7.15 -14.36
CA VAL A 113 -4.60 -8.59 -14.08
C VAL A 113 -4.97 -8.79 -12.61
N LEU A 114 -6.08 -9.48 -12.37
CA LEU A 114 -6.54 -9.87 -11.03
C LEU A 114 -6.49 -11.39 -10.89
N THR A 115 -6.00 -11.87 -9.76
CA THR A 115 -5.98 -13.30 -9.41
C THR A 115 -7.12 -13.57 -8.45
N TYR A 116 -7.98 -14.52 -8.83
CA TYR A 116 -9.04 -15.07 -7.99
C TYR A 116 -8.56 -16.36 -7.30
N GLY A 117 -9.08 -16.59 -6.10
CA GLY A 117 -8.88 -17.81 -5.35
C GLY A 117 -9.91 -17.99 -4.25
N LEU A 118 -9.80 -19.10 -3.53
CA LEU A 118 -10.55 -19.37 -2.31
C LEU A 118 -9.67 -19.26 -1.06
N ASN A 119 -10.27 -18.84 0.05
CA ASN A 119 -9.64 -18.83 1.36
C ASN A 119 -10.64 -19.18 2.47
N GLY A 120 -10.17 -19.93 3.47
CA GLY A 120 -10.96 -20.34 4.64
C GLY A 120 -11.97 -21.47 4.39
N VAL A 121 -12.03 -22.03 3.17
CA VAL A 121 -12.98 -23.09 2.82
C VAL A 121 -12.45 -24.43 3.32
N SER A 122 -13.19 -25.09 4.20
CA SER A 122 -12.77 -26.37 4.82
C SER A 122 -13.47 -27.60 4.24
N ASP A 123 -14.60 -27.38 3.56
CA ASP A 123 -15.34 -28.43 2.88
C ASP A 123 -14.74 -28.71 1.49
N ASP A 124 -14.98 -29.92 0.99
CA ASP A 124 -14.60 -30.28 -0.37
C ASP A 124 -15.28 -29.38 -1.40
N VAL A 125 -14.59 -29.03 -2.48
CA VAL A 125 -15.14 -28.26 -3.59
C VAL A 125 -14.75 -28.95 -4.89
N PHE A 126 -15.75 -29.36 -5.68
CA PHE A 126 -15.53 -30.02 -6.96
C PHE A 126 -15.80 -29.08 -8.13
N GLY A 127 -16.76 -28.16 -7.99
CA GLY A 127 -17.13 -27.19 -9.00
C GLY A 127 -17.43 -25.81 -8.41
N GLU A 128 -17.21 -24.79 -9.22
CA GLU A 128 -17.51 -23.39 -8.89
C GLU A 128 -18.27 -22.71 -10.02
N ASP A 129 -19.25 -21.87 -9.64
CA ASP A 129 -19.95 -20.91 -10.48
C ASP A 129 -19.77 -19.52 -9.88
N ILE A 130 -19.03 -18.68 -10.60
CA ILE A 130 -18.48 -17.43 -10.10
C ILE A 130 -19.00 -16.29 -10.96
N THR A 131 -19.60 -15.28 -10.34
CA THR A 131 -20.00 -14.03 -11.03
C THR A 131 -19.17 -12.85 -10.55
N PHE A 132 -18.37 -12.31 -11.46
CA PHE A 132 -17.65 -11.06 -11.29
C PHE A 132 -18.46 -9.89 -11.86
N THR A 133 -18.44 -8.76 -11.17
CA THR A 133 -18.94 -7.48 -11.67
C THR A 133 -17.81 -6.45 -11.69
N TYR A 134 -17.87 -5.55 -12.66
CA TYR A 134 -16.89 -4.48 -12.84
C TYR A 134 -17.54 -3.26 -13.50
N ASP A 135 -16.89 -2.10 -13.37
CA ASP A 135 -17.32 -0.88 -14.05
C ASP A 135 -16.96 -0.92 -15.54
N ALA A 136 -17.96 -1.19 -16.38
CA ALA A 136 -17.81 -1.30 -17.83
C ALA A 136 -17.47 0.02 -18.52
N GLU A 137 -17.62 1.17 -17.85
CA GLU A 137 -17.17 2.46 -18.38
C GLU A 137 -15.66 2.62 -18.25
N LYS A 138 -15.03 1.93 -17.29
CA LYS A 138 -13.60 2.07 -16.98
C LYS A 138 -12.76 0.89 -17.43
N LEU A 139 -13.33 -0.31 -17.42
CA LEU A 139 -12.65 -1.56 -17.76
C LEU A 139 -13.34 -2.27 -18.92
N GLU A 140 -12.58 -3.00 -19.71
CA GLU A 140 -13.04 -3.93 -20.74
C GLU A 140 -12.49 -5.31 -20.40
N PHE A 141 -13.35 -6.32 -20.32
CA PHE A 141 -12.91 -7.69 -20.04
C PHE A 141 -12.20 -8.28 -21.26
N ILE A 142 -11.01 -8.85 -21.05
CA ILE A 142 -10.19 -9.43 -22.12
C ILE A 142 -10.23 -10.96 -22.09
N GLY A 143 -10.17 -11.55 -20.90
CA GLY A 143 -10.19 -13.00 -20.78
C GLY A 143 -9.90 -13.50 -19.37
N VAL A 144 -9.97 -14.83 -19.24
CA VAL A 144 -9.68 -15.56 -18.02
C VAL A 144 -8.76 -16.73 -18.32
N GLU A 145 -7.77 -16.95 -17.47
CA GLU A 145 -6.79 -18.03 -17.59
C GLU A 145 -6.71 -18.82 -16.29
N THR A 146 -6.50 -20.13 -16.41
CA THR A 146 -6.29 -21.00 -15.25
C THR A 146 -4.84 -20.90 -14.78
N LYS A 147 -4.62 -20.78 -13.46
CA LYS A 147 -3.27 -20.62 -12.91
C LYS A 147 -2.51 -21.94 -12.76
N ASP A 148 -3.23 -23.03 -12.46
CA ASP A 148 -2.67 -24.38 -12.33
C ASP A 148 -3.71 -25.41 -12.80
N GLU A 149 -3.59 -25.82 -14.07
CA GLU A 149 -4.50 -26.75 -14.74
C GLU A 149 -4.54 -28.15 -14.08
N SER A 150 -3.55 -28.48 -13.25
CA SER A 150 -3.54 -29.74 -12.51
C SER A 150 -4.44 -29.74 -11.27
N LYS A 151 -4.82 -28.54 -10.81
CA LYS A 151 -5.61 -28.30 -9.58
C LYS A 151 -6.97 -27.71 -9.86
N PHE A 152 -7.07 -26.85 -10.86
CA PHE A 152 -8.30 -26.18 -11.23
C PHE A 152 -8.34 -26.07 -12.75
N GLN A 153 -9.53 -26.07 -13.35
CA GLN A 153 -9.69 -25.73 -14.76
C GLN A 153 -10.91 -24.84 -14.92
N VAL A 154 -10.75 -23.73 -15.65
CA VAL A 154 -11.89 -22.99 -16.19
C VAL A 154 -12.53 -23.82 -17.29
N ALA A 155 -13.73 -24.33 -17.04
CA ALA A 155 -14.51 -25.13 -17.97
C ALA A 155 -15.24 -24.27 -19.03
N GLY A 156 -15.57 -23.03 -18.68
CA GLY A 156 -16.15 -22.05 -19.58
C GLY A 156 -16.42 -20.72 -18.89
N TYR A 157 -16.64 -19.67 -19.67
CA TYR A 157 -17.03 -18.37 -19.16
C TYR A 157 -17.92 -17.62 -20.16
N ASP A 158 -18.73 -16.70 -19.65
CA ASP A 158 -19.49 -15.71 -20.41
C ASP A 158 -19.04 -14.32 -19.95
N GLY A 159 -18.42 -13.58 -20.87
CA GLY A 159 -17.99 -12.20 -20.66
C GLY A 159 -18.61 -11.23 -21.68
N ASP A 160 -19.68 -11.65 -22.37
CA ASP A 160 -20.28 -10.88 -23.47
C ASP A 160 -21.14 -9.71 -22.95
N THR A 161 -21.57 -9.78 -21.69
CA THR A 161 -22.35 -8.72 -21.04
C THR A 161 -21.39 -7.71 -20.39
N PRO A 162 -21.34 -6.45 -20.86
CA PRO A 162 -20.47 -5.44 -20.25
C PRO A 162 -20.74 -5.27 -18.76
N GLY A 163 -19.67 -5.32 -17.95
CA GLY A 163 -19.74 -5.14 -16.51
C GLY A 163 -20.04 -6.42 -15.73
N LYS A 164 -20.19 -7.56 -16.41
CA LYS A 164 -20.42 -8.87 -15.79
C LYS A 164 -19.60 -9.96 -16.49
N VAL A 165 -18.95 -10.81 -15.71
CA VAL A 165 -18.31 -12.04 -16.19
C VAL A 165 -18.80 -13.19 -15.33
N ARG A 166 -19.30 -14.26 -15.95
CA ARG A 166 -19.61 -15.52 -15.27
C ARG A 166 -18.58 -16.57 -15.66
N VAL A 167 -17.99 -17.25 -14.69
CA VAL A 167 -16.97 -18.29 -14.91
C VAL A 167 -17.44 -19.58 -14.25
N ILE A 168 -17.33 -20.68 -14.99
CA ILE A 168 -17.55 -22.04 -14.49
C ILE A 168 -16.21 -22.74 -14.43
N GLY A 169 -15.86 -23.29 -13.27
CA GLY A 169 -14.61 -24.01 -13.07
C GLY A 169 -14.77 -25.29 -12.26
N ALA A 170 -13.76 -26.15 -12.31
CA ALA A 170 -13.74 -27.42 -11.60
C ALA A 170 -12.38 -27.63 -10.94
N HIS A 171 -12.39 -28.24 -9.74
CA HIS A 171 -11.19 -28.62 -9.01
C HIS A 171 -10.77 -30.06 -9.34
N PHE A 172 -9.47 -30.33 -9.27
CA PHE A 172 -8.84 -31.61 -9.58
C PHE A 172 -7.81 -31.99 -8.52
N GLY A 173 -7.61 -33.30 -8.37
CA GLY A 173 -6.61 -33.84 -7.46
C GLY A 173 -6.85 -33.40 -6.02
N SER A 174 -5.77 -33.05 -5.30
CA SER A 174 -5.86 -32.64 -3.89
C SER A 174 -6.62 -31.32 -3.69
N ALA A 175 -6.77 -30.49 -4.73
CA ALA A 175 -7.52 -29.24 -4.63
C ALA A 175 -9.01 -29.47 -4.37
N GLN A 176 -9.54 -30.67 -4.63
CA GLN A 176 -10.92 -31.00 -4.30
C GLN A 176 -11.18 -30.98 -2.79
N SER A 177 -10.23 -31.46 -1.98
CA SER A 177 -10.32 -31.45 -0.50
C SER A 177 -9.53 -30.30 0.15
N GLU A 178 -8.71 -29.62 -0.63
CA GLU A 178 -7.90 -28.46 -0.21
C GLU A 178 -8.10 -27.31 -1.21
N PRO A 179 -9.31 -26.72 -1.31
CA PRO A 179 -9.67 -25.84 -2.41
C PRO A 179 -9.08 -24.43 -2.29
N ASN A 180 -8.45 -24.11 -1.17
CA ASN A 180 -7.89 -22.78 -0.91
C ASN A 180 -6.61 -22.54 -1.72
N GLY A 181 -6.47 -21.33 -2.23
CA GLY A 181 -5.34 -20.92 -3.04
C GLY A 181 -5.76 -20.13 -4.27
N GLN A 182 -4.78 -19.72 -5.08
CA GLN A 182 -5.01 -18.98 -6.32
C GLN A 182 -5.39 -19.95 -7.44
N LEU A 183 -6.52 -19.70 -8.10
CA LEU A 183 -7.14 -20.64 -9.06
C LEU A 183 -7.10 -20.13 -10.50
N LEU A 184 -7.44 -18.85 -10.72
CA LEU A 184 -7.50 -18.25 -12.05
C LEU A 184 -7.05 -16.79 -12.05
N GLN A 185 -6.73 -16.27 -13.23
CA GLN A 185 -6.44 -14.87 -13.48
C GLN A 185 -7.44 -14.27 -14.45
N LEU A 186 -8.03 -13.14 -14.09
CA LEU A 186 -8.84 -12.30 -14.99
C LEU A 186 -7.96 -11.19 -15.55
N THR A 187 -8.07 -10.95 -16.85
CA THR A 187 -7.42 -9.81 -17.51
C THR A 187 -8.48 -8.81 -17.96
N PHE A 188 -8.30 -7.56 -17.56
CA PHE A 188 -9.07 -6.41 -18.00
C PHE A 188 -8.16 -5.43 -18.73
N LYS A 189 -8.69 -4.72 -19.71
CA LYS A 189 -8.08 -3.53 -20.29
C LYS A 189 -8.64 -2.30 -19.59
N VAL A 190 -7.77 -1.45 -19.07
CA VAL A 190 -8.18 -0.12 -18.59
C VAL A 190 -8.47 0.76 -19.80
N LYS A 191 -9.64 1.39 -19.85
CA LYS A 191 -9.97 2.30 -20.96
C LYS A 191 -9.11 3.56 -20.94
N ALA A 192 -8.84 4.11 -22.13
CA ALA A 192 -7.85 5.17 -22.31
C ALA A 192 -8.22 6.50 -21.64
N ASP A 193 -9.50 6.73 -21.36
CA ASP A 193 -10.06 7.93 -20.73
C ASP A 193 -10.45 7.73 -19.26
N ALA A 194 -10.28 6.52 -18.71
CA ALA A 194 -10.59 6.25 -17.32
C ALA A 194 -9.58 6.95 -16.39
N ASN A 195 -10.07 7.68 -15.39
CA ASN A 195 -9.24 8.29 -14.34
C ASN A 195 -10.06 8.41 -13.05
N ALA A 196 -10.20 7.30 -12.34
CA ALA A 196 -10.99 7.18 -11.12
C ALA A 196 -10.71 5.85 -10.42
N THR A 197 -11.13 5.74 -9.17
CA THR A 197 -11.22 4.45 -8.49
C THR A 197 -12.36 3.61 -9.08
N THR A 198 -12.12 2.30 -9.20
CA THR A 198 -13.10 1.29 -9.62
C THR A 198 -12.99 0.05 -8.73
N MET A 199 -14.00 -0.81 -8.81
CA MET A 199 -14.07 -2.07 -8.07
C MET A 199 -14.28 -3.22 -9.05
N VAL A 200 -13.63 -4.35 -8.77
CA VAL A 200 -14.02 -5.65 -9.31
C VAL A 200 -14.51 -6.50 -8.15
N THR A 201 -15.71 -7.06 -8.28
CA THR A 201 -16.39 -7.74 -7.17
C THR A 201 -16.88 -9.11 -7.58
N VAL A 202 -16.60 -10.14 -6.78
CA VAL A 202 -17.31 -11.42 -6.83
C VAL A 202 -18.64 -11.24 -6.11
N THR A 203 -19.72 -11.23 -6.87
CA THR A 203 -21.08 -10.96 -6.36
C THR A 203 -21.83 -12.23 -6.01
N ASP A 204 -21.66 -13.28 -6.82
CA ASP A 204 -22.20 -14.60 -6.57
C ASP A 204 -21.06 -15.63 -6.67
N LEU A 205 -20.95 -16.50 -5.67
CA LEU A 205 -20.01 -17.62 -5.64
C LEU A 205 -20.75 -18.85 -5.12
N ILE A 206 -21.07 -19.76 -6.02
CA ILE A 206 -21.68 -21.04 -5.68
C ILE A 206 -20.63 -22.11 -5.89
N VAL A 207 -20.48 -23.00 -4.91
CA VAL A 207 -19.61 -24.16 -5.00
C VAL A 207 -20.42 -25.43 -4.76
N ALA A 208 -20.00 -26.53 -5.39
CA ALA A 208 -20.64 -27.84 -5.24
C ALA A 208 -19.64 -28.88 -4.74
N ASP A 209 -20.10 -29.77 -3.86
CA ASP A 209 -19.35 -30.97 -3.48
C ASP A 209 -19.55 -32.14 -4.46
N GLY A 210 -18.89 -33.26 -4.17
CA GLY A 210 -19.00 -34.49 -4.97
C GLY A 210 -20.35 -35.21 -4.85
N ASP A 211 -21.19 -34.78 -3.92
CA ASP A 211 -22.52 -35.35 -3.64
C ASP A 211 -23.66 -34.47 -4.20
N SER A 212 -23.34 -33.50 -5.05
CA SER A 212 -24.28 -32.57 -5.71
C SER A 212 -24.89 -31.52 -4.78
N THR A 213 -24.32 -31.28 -3.60
CA THR A 213 -24.78 -30.24 -2.69
C THR A 213 -24.13 -28.91 -3.05
N GLU A 214 -24.96 -27.92 -3.40
CA GLU A 214 -24.52 -26.56 -3.65
C GLU A 214 -24.53 -25.72 -2.38
N ARG A 215 -23.53 -24.85 -2.23
CA ARG A 215 -23.46 -23.84 -1.17
C ARG A 215 -22.97 -22.51 -1.73
N THR A 216 -23.46 -21.42 -1.15
CA THR A 216 -22.97 -20.08 -1.44
C THR A 216 -21.83 -19.74 -0.48
N LEU A 217 -20.71 -19.26 -1.01
CA LEU A 217 -19.60 -18.73 -0.23
C LEU A 217 -19.58 -17.21 -0.27
N ASP A 218 -18.83 -16.59 0.64
CA ASP A 218 -18.67 -15.14 0.65
C ASP A 218 -17.96 -14.66 -0.63
N GLY A 219 -18.46 -13.57 -1.21
CA GLY A 219 -17.80 -12.86 -2.30
C GLY A 219 -16.61 -12.03 -1.81
N ALA A 220 -15.93 -11.36 -2.75
CA ALA A 220 -14.81 -10.48 -2.47
C ALA A 220 -14.89 -9.23 -3.34
N SER A 221 -14.29 -8.14 -2.90
CA SER A 221 -14.14 -6.93 -3.71
C SER A 221 -12.70 -6.47 -3.71
N PHE A 222 -12.21 -6.07 -4.87
CA PHE A 222 -10.87 -5.53 -5.05
C PHE A 222 -10.95 -4.13 -5.65
N GLN A 223 -10.30 -3.18 -4.98
CA GLN A 223 -10.27 -1.79 -5.41
C GLN A 223 -9.06 -1.54 -6.32
N VAL A 224 -9.29 -0.80 -7.40
CA VAL A 224 -8.24 -0.37 -8.32
C VAL A 224 -8.35 1.13 -8.49
N THR A 225 -7.24 1.83 -8.32
CA THR A 225 -7.12 3.26 -8.63
C THR A 225 -6.58 3.41 -10.04
N ILE A 226 -7.39 3.96 -10.93
CA ILE A 226 -6.97 4.27 -12.29
C ILE A 226 -6.54 5.72 -12.35
N SER A 227 -5.27 5.96 -12.69
CA SER A 227 -4.74 7.30 -12.87
C SER A 227 -3.60 7.33 -13.87
N THR A 228 -3.40 8.46 -14.54
CA THR A 228 -2.22 8.68 -15.37
C THR A 228 -1.01 8.89 -14.48
N VAL A 229 0.02 8.07 -14.70
CA VAL A 229 1.28 8.13 -13.94
C VAL A 229 2.34 8.83 -14.80
N ASP A 230 2.91 9.93 -14.31
CA ASP A 230 3.93 10.70 -15.05
C ASP A 230 5.34 10.19 -14.74
N ARG A 231 5.94 9.52 -15.72
CA ARG A 231 7.30 8.95 -15.64
C ARG A 231 8.39 9.87 -16.16
N THR A 232 8.04 11.07 -16.63
CA THR A 232 8.96 11.98 -17.34
C THR A 232 10.14 12.39 -16.47
N ALA A 233 9.87 12.80 -15.22
CA ALA A 233 10.91 13.24 -14.29
C ALA A 233 11.92 12.11 -13.99
N LEU A 234 11.42 10.91 -13.68
CA LEU A 234 12.27 9.76 -13.38
C LEU A 234 13.10 9.34 -14.60
N ASN A 235 12.51 9.25 -15.78
CA ASN A 235 13.21 8.87 -17.01
C ASN A 235 14.31 9.87 -17.39
N ASN A 236 14.05 11.17 -17.23
CA ASN A 236 15.04 12.21 -17.48
C ASN A 236 16.22 12.10 -16.49
N LEU A 237 15.94 11.87 -15.20
CA LEU A 237 16.97 11.71 -14.18
C LEU A 237 17.79 10.42 -14.37
N ILE A 238 17.17 9.32 -14.78
CA ILE A 238 17.86 8.08 -15.17
C ILE A 238 18.83 8.36 -16.32
N ALA A 239 18.40 9.09 -17.35
CA ALA A 239 19.24 9.43 -18.48
C ALA A 239 20.43 10.33 -18.06
N GLU A 240 20.21 11.32 -17.20
CA GLU A 240 21.27 12.16 -16.64
C GLU A 240 22.28 11.33 -15.82
N ALA A 241 21.79 10.51 -14.90
CA ALA A 241 22.63 9.69 -14.02
C ALA A 241 23.49 8.70 -14.83
N LYS A 242 22.93 8.08 -15.87
CA LYS A 242 23.69 7.25 -16.82
C LYS A 242 24.79 8.05 -17.52
N GLY A 243 24.48 9.24 -18.02
CA GLY A 243 25.48 10.11 -18.65
C GLY A 243 26.64 10.46 -17.72
N VAL A 244 26.34 10.78 -16.46
CA VAL A 244 27.36 11.06 -15.42
C VAL A 244 28.18 9.81 -15.10
N HIS A 245 27.52 8.66 -14.90
CA HIS A 245 28.18 7.39 -14.66
C HIS A 245 29.14 7.04 -15.80
N ASP A 246 28.70 7.16 -17.05
CA ASP A 246 29.49 6.75 -18.23
C ASP A 246 30.69 7.66 -18.47
N ALA A 247 30.54 8.97 -18.23
CA ALA A 247 31.63 9.94 -18.33
C ALA A 247 32.67 9.82 -17.21
N ALA A 248 32.29 9.29 -16.04
CA ALA A 248 33.16 9.23 -14.89
C ALA A 248 34.28 8.18 -15.03
N VAL A 249 35.47 8.56 -14.58
CA VAL A 249 36.65 7.68 -14.51
C VAL A 249 37.03 7.45 -13.05
N GLU A 250 37.15 6.19 -12.65
CA GLU A 250 37.60 5.84 -11.31
C GLU A 250 39.14 5.85 -11.21
N GLY A 251 39.63 6.12 -10.00
CA GLY A 251 41.05 6.09 -9.66
C GLY A 251 41.32 6.82 -8.35
N THR A 252 42.61 7.01 -8.05
CA THR A 252 43.07 7.67 -6.81
C THR A 252 43.56 9.10 -7.03
N ALA A 253 43.63 9.56 -8.28
CA ALA A 253 44.13 10.89 -8.62
C ALA A 253 43.04 11.97 -8.47
N ILE A 254 43.46 13.21 -8.21
CA ILE A 254 42.58 14.39 -8.21
C ILE A 254 41.78 14.46 -9.52
N GLY A 255 40.49 14.79 -9.40
CA GLY A 255 39.55 14.86 -10.53
C GLY A 255 38.98 13.51 -10.98
N LYS A 256 39.40 12.39 -10.36
CA LYS A 256 38.77 11.07 -10.54
C LYS A 256 37.80 10.77 -9.40
N TYR A 257 37.00 9.73 -9.59
CA TYR A 257 36.14 9.19 -8.53
C TYR A 257 36.82 8.01 -7.83
N PRO A 258 36.63 7.81 -6.51
CA PRO A 258 37.11 6.63 -5.82
C PRO A 258 36.61 5.34 -6.47
N VAL A 259 37.45 4.29 -6.42
CA VAL A 259 37.08 2.96 -6.94
C VAL A 259 35.84 2.44 -6.20
N GLY A 260 34.83 2.00 -6.93
CA GLY A 260 33.55 1.52 -6.41
C GLY A 260 32.44 2.58 -6.39
N SER A 261 32.75 3.87 -6.53
CA SER A 261 31.74 4.93 -6.59
C SER A 261 30.78 4.74 -7.77
N LYS A 262 31.27 4.27 -8.93
CA LYS A 262 30.43 3.99 -10.10
C LYS A 262 29.47 2.85 -9.83
N ALA A 263 29.91 1.80 -9.13
CA ALA A 263 29.06 0.67 -8.79
C ALA A 263 27.89 1.09 -7.89
N VAL A 264 28.12 1.99 -6.93
CA VAL A 264 27.06 2.55 -6.07
C VAL A 264 26.04 3.35 -6.88
N LEU A 265 26.49 4.23 -7.78
CA LEU A 265 25.58 4.99 -8.64
C LEU A 265 24.81 4.06 -9.61
N LEU A 266 25.47 3.05 -10.16
CA LEU A 266 24.83 2.07 -11.04
C LEU A 266 23.71 1.30 -10.34
N ALA A 267 23.92 0.89 -9.08
CA ALA A 267 22.88 0.22 -8.30
C ALA A 267 21.64 1.13 -8.11
N ALA A 268 21.84 2.42 -7.85
CA ALA A 268 20.74 3.39 -7.75
C ALA A 268 20.02 3.59 -9.08
N ILE A 269 20.75 3.65 -10.20
CA ILE A 269 20.18 3.72 -11.55
C ILE A 269 19.30 2.49 -11.82
N GLN A 270 19.79 1.29 -11.53
CA GLN A 270 19.04 0.05 -11.74
C GLN A 270 17.76 -0.03 -10.90
N ALA A 271 17.82 0.44 -9.65
CA ALA A 271 16.64 0.54 -8.80
C ALA A 271 15.59 1.51 -9.39
N ALA A 272 16.02 2.67 -9.87
CA ALA A 272 15.15 3.64 -10.53
C ALA A 272 14.52 3.08 -11.82
N GLU A 273 15.29 2.35 -12.63
CA GLU A 273 14.79 1.67 -13.85
C GLU A 273 13.73 0.60 -13.54
N ALA A 274 13.91 -0.15 -12.46
CA ALA A 274 12.93 -1.14 -12.03
C ALA A 274 11.59 -0.47 -11.68
N VAL A 275 11.60 0.67 -11.01
CA VAL A 275 10.37 1.43 -10.73
C VAL A 275 9.78 2.05 -12.01
N ALA A 276 10.62 2.62 -12.88
CA ALA A 276 10.16 3.24 -14.13
C ALA A 276 9.44 2.24 -15.07
N SER A 277 9.87 0.98 -15.06
CA SER A 277 9.31 -0.11 -15.88
C SER A 277 8.20 -0.92 -15.19
N LYS A 278 7.93 -0.65 -13.90
CA LYS A 278 6.91 -1.37 -13.12
C LYS A 278 5.50 -1.02 -13.63
N ALA A 279 4.75 -2.05 -14.02
CA ALA A 279 3.32 -1.93 -14.30
C ALA A 279 2.56 -1.62 -13.00
N GLY A 280 1.62 -0.67 -13.06
CA GLY A 280 0.90 -0.23 -11.85
C GLY A 280 1.78 0.50 -10.82
N ALA A 281 2.93 1.07 -11.21
CA ALA A 281 3.69 1.95 -10.33
C ALA A 281 2.86 3.16 -9.90
N THR A 282 2.94 3.56 -8.64
CA THR A 282 2.24 4.76 -8.16
C THR A 282 3.07 6.03 -8.41
N GLN A 283 2.42 7.19 -8.38
CA GLN A 283 3.11 8.47 -8.47
C GLN A 283 4.10 8.65 -7.30
N ASP A 284 3.71 8.26 -6.09
CA ASP A 284 4.57 8.29 -4.90
C ASP A 284 5.81 7.38 -5.03
N GLU A 285 5.66 6.20 -5.64
CA GLU A 285 6.77 5.30 -5.91
C GLU A 285 7.78 5.94 -6.88
N LEU A 286 7.30 6.62 -7.92
CA LEU A 286 8.16 7.34 -8.85
C LEU A 286 8.86 8.53 -8.19
N GLU A 287 8.16 9.31 -7.37
CA GLU A 287 8.75 10.45 -6.65
C GLU A 287 9.79 10.00 -5.63
N THR A 288 9.55 8.85 -4.97
CA THR A 288 10.53 8.20 -4.09
C THR A 288 11.77 7.77 -4.89
N ALA A 289 11.59 7.16 -6.06
CA ALA A 289 12.70 6.77 -6.94
C ALA A 289 13.49 7.97 -7.48
N VAL A 290 12.81 9.08 -7.83
CA VAL A 290 13.45 10.34 -8.22
C VAL A 290 14.31 10.87 -7.08
N THR A 291 13.76 10.93 -5.87
CA THR A 291 14.48 11.42 -4.68
C THR A 291 15.73 10.58 -4.41
N ALA A 292 15.58 9.26 -4.37
CA ALA A 292 16.69 8.34 -4.11
C ALA A 292 17.79 8.42 -5.18
N LEU A 293 17.42 8.47 -6.47
CA LEU A 293 18.40 8.58 -7.55
C LEU A 293 19.12 9.94 -7.53
N ASN A 294 18.40 11.02 -7.20
CA ASN A 294 18.98 12.36 -7.09
C ASN A 294 19.98 12.47 -5.92
N GLU A 295 19.67 11.85 -4.78
CA GLU A 295 20.59 11.73 -3.65
C GLU A 295 21.85 10.93 -4.02
N ALA A 296 21.69 9.78 -4.67
CA ALA A 296 22.80 8.97 -5.14
C ALA A 296 23.68 9.72 -6.15
N LEU A 297 23.06 10.45 -7.09
CA LEU A 297 23.77 11.27 -8.06
C LEU A 297 24.53 12.43 -7.40
N THR A 298 23.93 13.06 -6.38
CA THR A 298 24.58 14.12 -5.59
C THR A 298 25.76 13.57 -4.79
N ALA A 299 25.59 12.44 -4.12
CA ALA A 299 26.66 11.76 -3.39
C ALA A 299 27.81 11.37 -4.33
N PHE A 300 27.48 10.83 -5.51
CA PHE A 300 28.46 10.50 -6.54
C PHE A 300 29.24 11.74 -6.98
N ARG A 301 28.56 12.84 -7.34
CA ARG A 301 29.19 14.11 -7.73
C ARG A 301 30.12 14.66 -6.66
N ASN A 302 29.74 14.55 -5.39
CA ASN A 302 30.54 15.02 -4.26
C ASN A 302 31.73 14.12 -3.93
N ALA A 303 31.71 12.85 -4.36
CA ALA A 303 32.79 11.90 -4.12
C ALA A 303 34.04 12.14 -4.98
N ILE A 304 34.01 13.08 -5.94
CA ILE A 304 35.18 13.41 -6.75
C ILE A 304 36.38 13.74 -5.84
N ILE A 305 37.54 13.16 -6.13
CA ILE A 305 38.76 13.38 -5.36
C ILE A 305 39.22 14.81 -5.61
N LYS A 306 39.20 15.62 -4.55
CA LYS A 306 39.61 17.03 -4.54
C LYS A 306 41.02 17.16 -3.92
N PRO A 307 41.77 18.21 -4.24
CA PRO A 307 43.00 18.55 -3.52
C PRO A 307 42.72 18.65 -2.02
N ALA A 308 43.71 18.28 -1.20
CA ALA A 308 43.60 18.46 0.25
C ALA A 308 43.39 19.96 0.58
N PRO A 309 42.52 20.33 1.54
CA PRO A 309 42.38 21.73 1.94
C PRO A 309 43.73 22.29 2.42
N GLY A 310 44.35 23.17 1.62
CA GLY A 310 45.70 23.71 1.80
C GLY A 310 46.73 23.29 0.75
N ASP A 311 46.44 22.30 -0.10
CA ASP A 311 47.22 21.98 -1.30
C ASP A 311 46.75 22.90 -2.44
N HIS A 312 47.49 23.97 -2.66
CA HIS A 312 47.14 25.04 -3.60
C HIS A 312 47.81 24.88 -4.97
N ASN A 313 48.75 23.95 -5.10
CA ASN A 313 49.44 23.66 -6.36
C ASN A 313 49.04 22.31 -6.98
N SER A 314 48.18 21.53 -6.30
CA SER A 314 47.71 20.20 -6.72
C SER A 314 48.83 19.18 -6.92
N ASP A 315 49.87 19.22 -6.08
CA ASP A 315 51.01 18.28 -6.11
C ASP A 315 50.87 17.12 -5.10
N ASP A 316 49.66 16.94 -4.54
CA ASP A 316 49.32 15.93 -3.54
C ASP A 316 50.10 16.08 -2.22
N ARG A 317 50.67 17.26 -1.94
CA ARG A 317 51.35 17.57 -0.68
C ARG A 317 50.93 18.93 -0.15
N ILE A 318 50.83 19.05 1.17
CA ILE A 318 50.70 20.35 1.83
C ILE A 318 52.09 20.76 2.29
N SER A 319 52.71 21.70 1.57
CA SER A 319 54.13 22.03 1.73
C SER A 319 54.40 23.53 1.82
N ILE A 320 55.67 23.88 2.00
CA ILE A 320 56.10 25.29 1.94
C ILE A 320 55.80 25.95 0.59
N GLY A 321 55.64 25.17 -0.48
CA GLY A 321 55.23 25.67 -1.79
C GLY A 321 53.81 26.24 -1.77
N ASP A 322 52.90 25.58 -1.06
CA ASP A 322 51.50 26.02 -0.90
C ASP A 322 51.41 27.25 -0.02
N LEU A 323 52.20 27.30 1.06
CA LEU A 323 52.31 28.49 1.91
C LEU A 323 52.85 29.69 1.13
N ALA A 324 53.78 29.47 0.19
CA ALA A 324 54.29 30.54 -0.66
C ALA A 324 53.24 31.05 -1.66
N LEU A 325 52.39 30.17 -2.20
CA LEU A 325 51.26 30.57 -3.03
C LEU A 325 50.25 31.39 -2.23
N MET A 326 49.92 30.98 -1.01
CA MET A 326 49.06 31.75 -0.09
C MET A 326 49.66 33.11 0.26
N ALA A 327 50.95 33.16 0.61
CA ALA A 327 51.63 34.39 1.01
C ALA A 327 51.66 35.45 -0.10
N LYS A 328 51.57 35.05 -1.37
CA LYS A 328 51.46 35.98 -2.51
C LYS A 328 50.18 36.83 -2.46
N HIS A 329 49.13 36.30 -1.84
CA HIS A 329 47.84 36.95 -1.68
C HIS A 329 47.68 37.64 -0.32
N TYR A 330 48.73 37.70 0.50
CA TYR A 330 48.67 38.30 1.84
C TYR A 330 48.19 39.76 1.81
N GLY A 331 47.18 40.06 2.61
CA GLY A 331 46.56 41.37 2.76
C GLY A 331 45.43 41.67 1.76
N VAL A 332 45.11 40.75 0.84
CA VAL A 332 43.96 40.89 -0.07
C VAL A 332 42.66 40.64 0.70
N LYS A 333 41.70 41.55 0.56
CA LYS A 333 40.39 41.50 1.22
C LYS A 333 39.25 41.37 0.21
N ILE A 334 38.09 40.96 0.69
CA ILE A 334 36.86 41.01 -0.12
C ILE A 334 36.62 42.43 -0.66
N GLY A 335 36.41 42.53 -1.98
CA GLY A 335 36.25 43.80 -2.69
C GLY A 335 37.52 44.33 -3.38
N ASP A 336 38.70 43.78 -3.07
CA ASP A 336 39.92 44.08 -3.82
C ASP A 336 39.91 43.40 -5.19
N GLU A 337 40.57 44.01 -6.19
CA GLU A 337 40.66 43.47 -7.57
C GLU A 337 41.23 42.04 -7.63
N GLY A 338 42.09 41.68 -6.66
CA GLY A 338 42.70 40.36 -6.54
C GLY A 338 41.88 39.32 -5.76
N TRP A 339 40.73 39.67 -5.19
CA TRP A 339 39.99 38.81 -4.27
C TRP A 339 39.55 37.49 -4.91
N GLN A 340 39.08 37.52 -6.15
CA GLN A 340 38.61 36.30 -6.82
C GLN A 340 39.71 35.24 -6.99
N ALA A 341 40.97 35.67 -7.14
CA ALA A 341 42.12 34.77 -7.18
C ALA A 341 42.61 34.38 -5.77
N ALA A 342 42.39 35.24 -4.77
CA ALA A 342 42.80 35.04 -3.39
C ALA A 342 41.83 34.17 -2.58
N GLN A 343 40.54 34.16 -2.92
CA GLN A 343 39.47 33.49 -2.16
C GLN A 343 39.77 32.02 -1.81
N PRO A 344 40.37 31.18 -2.67
CA PRO A 344 40.70 29.80 -2.30
C PRO A 344 41.73 29.67 -1.17
N PHE A 345 42.45 30.73 -0.84
CA PHE A 345 43.46 30.80 0.21
C PHE A 345 42.91 31.29 1.56
N ASP A 346 41.65 31.72 1.63
CA ASP A 346 40.99 32.11 2.89
C ASP A 346 40.54 30.83 3.64
N LEU A 347 41.44 30.29 4.46
CA LEU A 347 41.23 29.03 5.17
C LEU A 347 40.39 29.20 6.43
N VAL A 348 40.36 30.39 7.02
CA VAL A 348 39.56 30.69 8.22
C VAL A 348 38.23 31.37 7.92
N ALA A 349 37.98 31.71 6.66
CA ALA A 349 36.76 32.33 6.13
C ALA A 349 36.44 33.67 6.82
N ASP A 350 37.45 34.54 6.98
CA ASP A 350 37.32 35.88 7.58
C ASP A 350 37.34 37.02 6.55
N ASP A 351 37.21 36.70 5.26
CA ASP A 351 37.15 37.61 4.13
C ASP A 351 38.45 38.43 3.91
N GLU A 352 39.57 38.00 4.48
CA GLU A 352 40.89 38.63 4.33
C GLU A 352 42.04 37.61 4.44
N ILE A 353 42.91 37.53 3.42
CA ILE A 353 44.10 36.66 3.52
C ILE A 353 45.10 37.26 4.50
N ASN A 354 45.15 36.72 5.72
CA ASN A 354 46.00 37.26 6.78
C ASN A 354 46.81 36.18 7.50
N ILE A 355 47.42 36.57 8.62
CA ILE A 355 48.30 35.69 9.39
C ILE A 355 47.57 34.47 9.95
N LEU A 356 46.25 34.54 10.14
CA LEU A 356 45.42 33.43 10.59
C LEU A 356 45.35 32.33 9.52
N ASP A 357 45.21 32.68 8.24
CA ASP A 357 45.26 31.73 7.12
C ASP A 357 46.63 31.08 6.99
N LEU A 358 47.69 31.89 7.01
CA LEU A 358 49.06 31.37 6.95
C LEU A 358 49.36 30.47 8.14
N ALA A 359 48.90 30.80 9.33
CA ALA A 359 49.06 29.96 10.52
C ALA A 359 48.20 28.69 10.44
N ALA A 360 47.03 28.72 9.81
CA ALA A 360 46.21 27.54 9.57
C ALA A 360 46.90 26.59 8.58
N LEU A 361 47.44 27.12 7.48
CA LEU A 361 48.18 26.32 6.51
C LEU A 361 49.51 25.81 7.07
N ALA A 362 50.26 26.65 7.79
CA ALA A 362 51.52 26.24 8.43
C ALA A 362 51.33 25.10 9.42
N ARG A 363 50.24 25.09 10.20
CA ARG A 363 49.89 23.96 11.07
C ARG A 363 49.66 22.68 10.26
N LYS A 364 48.91 22.76 9.16
CA LYS A 364 48.69 21.61 8.26
C LYS A 364 50.00 21.08 7.68
N ILE A 365 50.96 21.94 7.34
CA ILE A 365 52.30 21.53 6.87
C ILE A 365 53.08 20.80 7.98
N LEU A 366 53.03 21.30 9.22
CA LEU A 366 53.73 20.71 10.36
C LEU A 366 53.16 19.34 10.76
N ASP A 367 51.85 19.14 10.56
CA ASP A 367 51.15 17.90 10.86
C ASP A 367 51.19 16.90 9.68
N TRP A 368 51.70 17.32 8.51
CA TRP A 368 51.82 16.49 7.31
C TRP A 368 53.03 15.54 7.45
N GLN A 369 52.79 14.22 7.49
CA GLN A 369 53.83 13.18 7.59
C GLN A 369 54.25 12.61 6.24
#